data_AF-A0A7X7YPF0-F1
#
_entry.id   AF-A0A7X7YPF0-F1
#
_cell.length_a   1.000
_cell.length_b   1.000
_cell.length_c   1.000
_cell.angle_alpha   90.00
_cell.angle_beta   90.00
_cell.angle_gamma   90.00
#
_symmetry.space_group_name_H-M   'P 1'
#
loop_
_entity.id
_entity.type
_entity.pdbx_description
1 polymer ?
#
loop_
_entity_poly.entity_id
_entity_poly.type
_entity_poly.pdbx_seq_one_letter_code
_entity_poly.pdbx_strand_id
1 'polypeptide(L)' 'MGNNFNRKEGAIGVFDSGYGGLTILSEIRSLMPHYDYIYLGDNA' A
#
# COMPACT_ATOMS: atom_id res chain seq x y z
N MET A 1 -33.76 8.29 4.35
CA MET A 1 -32.34 8.67 4.55
C MET A 1 -31.48 7.41 4.55
N GLY A 2 -30.75 7.13 3.48
CA GLY A 2 -29.78 6.03 3.45
C GLY A 2 -28.40 6.54 3.85
N ASN A 3 -27.76 5.88 4.81
CA ASN A 3 -26.43 6.23 5.30
C ASN A 3 -25.37 6.05 4.20
N ASN A 4 -24.86 7.16 3.67
CA ASN A 4 -23.68 7.18 2.81
C ASN A 4 -22.43 6.95 3.68
N PHE A 5 -22.04 5.69 3.85
CA PHE A 5 -20.72 5.36 4.39
C PHE A 5 -19.67 5.71 3.33
N ASN A 6 -19.12 6.91 3.42
CA ASN A 6 -17.91 7.31 2.69
C ASN A 6 -16.73 6.54 3.30
N ARG A 7 -16.57 5.27 2.91
CA ARG A 7 -15.49 4.42 3.38
C ARG A 7 -14.23 4.87 2.65
N LYS A 8 -13.37 5.62 3.35
CA LYS A 8 -12.03 5.95 2.86
C LYS A 8 -11.30 4.64 2.54
N GLU A 9 -10.68 4.53 1.36
CA GLU A 9 -9.86 3.36 1.06
C GLU A 9 -8.72 3.25 2.09
N GLY A 10 -8.46 2.02 2.56
CA GLY A 10 -7.35 1.75 3.46
C GLY A 10 -6.01 1.77 2.72
N ALA A 11 -4.91 1.90 3.47
CA ALA A 11 -3.57 1.83 2.89
C ALA A 11 -3.25 0.41 2.36
N ILE A 12 -2.48 0.36 1.28
CA ILE A 12 -1.95 -0.89 0.74
C ILE A 12 -0.67 -1.26 1.51
N GLY A 13 -0.71 -2.39 2.22
CA GLY A 13 0.43 -2.95 2.93
C GLY A 13 1.29 -3.84 2.02
N VAL A 14 2.61 -3.61 2.02
CA VAL A 14 3.61 -4.44 1.35
C VAL A 14 4.54 -4.99 2.42
N PHE A 15 4.72 -6.31 2.43
CA PHE A 15 5.62 -7.01 3.35
C PHE A 15 6.69 -7.75 2.57
N ASP A 16 7.94 -7.65 3.01
CA ASP A 16 9.08 -8.25 2.33
C ASP A 16 10.18 -8.62 3.32
N SER A 17 10.87 -9.72 3.08
CA SER A 17 11.97 -10.20 3.94
C SER A 17 13.35 -9.63 3.52
N GLY A 18 13.36 -8.51 2.79
CA GLY A 18 14.55 -8.00 2.09
C GLY A 18 14.33 -6.58 1.57
N TYR A 19 15.02 -6.22 0.49
CA TYR A 19 14.83 -4.93 -0.20
C TYR A 19 14.19 -5.09 -1.59
N GLY A 20 13.98 -6.33 -2.05
CA GLY A 20 13.44 -6.63 -3.39
C GLY A 20 12.00 -6.13 -3.56
N GLY A 21 11.24 -6.09 -2.48
CA GLY A 21 9.88 -5.57 -2.42
C GLY A 21 9.79 -4.07 -2.70
N LEU A 22 10.88 -3.30 -2.59
CA LEU A 22 10.88 -1.88 -2.94
C LEU A 22 10.72 -1.65 -4.44
N THR A 23 11.24 -2.55 -5.28
CA THR A 23 11.05 -2.49 -6.74
C THR A 23 9.58 -2.68 -7.09
N ILE A 24 8.91 -3.65 -6.45
CA ILE A 24 7.48 -3.91 -6.64
C ILE A 24 6.64 -2.73 -6.12
N LEU A 25 6.97 -2.19 -4.94
CA LEU A 25 6.31 -1.01 -4.39
C LEU A 25 6.42 0.19 -5.35
N SER A 26 7.59 0.39 -5.96
CA SER A 26 7.81 1.48 -6.93
C SER A 26 6.89 1.37 -8.15
N GLU A 27 6.78 0.18 -8.74
CA GLU A 27 5.90 -0.06 -9.90
C GLU A 27 4.41 0.09 -9.54
N ILE A 28 3.99 -0.46 -8.41
CA ILE A 28 2.61 -0.35 -7.94
C ILE A 28 2.24 1.12 -7.68
N ARG A 29 3.14 1.88 -7.04
CA ARG A 29 2.93 3.31 -6.78
C ARG A 29 2.89 4.13 -8.08
N SER A 30 3.65 3.76 -9.10
CA SER A 30 3.62 4.39 -10.42
C SER A 30 2.26 4.20 -11.10
N LEU A 31 1.70 2.99 -11.04
CA LEU A 31 0.42 2.66 -11.65
C LEU A 31 -0.79 3.18 -10.86
N MET A 32 -0.69 3.27 -9.53
CA MET A 32 -1.80 3.63 -8.65
C MET A 32 -1.42 4.72 -7.63
N PRO A 33 -0.99 5.92 -8.08
CA PRO A 33 -0.39 6.94 -7.21
C PRO A 33 -1.34 7.59 -6.19
N HIS A 34 -2.63 7.26 -6.23
CA HIS A 34 -3.67 7.83 -5.38
C HIS A 34 -3.89 7.06 -4.07
N TYR A 35 -3.26 5.89 -3.90
CA TYR A 35 -3.34 5.14 -2.65
C TYR A 35 -2.23 5.52 -1.67
N ASP A 36 -2.54 5.39 -0.38
CA ASP A 36 -1.54 5.36 0.67
C ASP A 36 -0.86 3.98 0.71
N TYR A 37 0.44 3.95 1.01
CA TYR A 37 1.24 2.72 1.07
C TYR A 37 1.98 2.58 2.39
N ILE A 38 2.07 1.35 2.89
CA ILE A 38 2.87 0.98 4.06
C ILE A 38 3.79 -0.16 3.62
N TYR A 39 5.10 -0.02 3.83
CA TYR A 39 6.07 -1.08 3.60
C TYR A 39 6.64 -1.54 4.94
N LEU A 40 6.59 -2.85 5.19
CA LEU A 40 7.12 -3.49 6.38
C LEU A 40 8.18 -4.50 5.95
N GLY A 41 9.42 -4.25 6.34
CA GLY A 41 10.51 -5.21 6.18
C GLY A 41 10.56 -6.17 7.36
N ASP A 42 10.74 -7.46 7.10
CA ASP A 42 10.99 -8.50 8.12
C ASP A 42 12.48 -8.70 8.43
N ASN A 43 13.29 -7.68 8.17
CA ASN A 43 14.72 -7.71 8.47
C ASN A 43 14.93 -7.31 9.94
N ALA A 44 15.50 -8.21 10.73
CA ALA A 44 15.88 -7.97 12.13
C ALA A 44 17.23 -7.23 12.26
#